data_AF-A0A1H1P388-F1
#
_entry.id   AF-A0A1H1P388-F1
#
_cell.length_a   1.000
_cell.length_b   1.000
_cell.length_c   1.000
_cell.angle_alpha   90.00
_cell.angle_beta   90.00
_cell.angle_gamma   90.00
#
_symmetry.space_group_name_H-M   'P 1'
#
loop_
_entity.id
_entity.type
_entity.pdbx_description
1 polymer ?
#
loop_
_entity_poly.entity_id
_entity_poly.type
_entity_poly.pdbx_seq_one_letter_code
_entity_poly.pdbx_strand_id
1 'polypeptide(L)'
;MEIKHNLTIKTSPETIFKAVSTEKGITGWWCKDAKVGEAEGEKSLLKFNKQGTIVPMGFETIRLDSNKKVVWECIDNPNPAWIGTKLTTEISKTEDGAEVIFSHSEFDEKWKGQEPFEMTKQGWRHFMDSLVSYCEIGEGQAW
;
A
#
# COMPACT_ATOMS: atom_id res chain seq x y z
N MET A 1 2.41 17.17 2.29
CA MET A 1 3.18 16.49 1.22
C MET A 1 2.57 15.15 0.81
N GLU A 2 3.00 14.61 -0.34
CA GLU A 2 2.66 13.27 -0.80
C GLU A 2 3.85 12.56 -1.48
N ILE A 3 3.80 11.23 -1.51
CA ILE A 3 4.64 10.35 -2.34
C ILE A 3 3.70 9.70 -3.35
N LYS A 4 3.99 9.82 -4.64
CA LYS A 4 3.13 9.36 -5.72
C LYS A 4 3.88 8.48 -6.72
N HIS A 5 3.25 7.40 -7.15
CA HIS A 5 3.73 6.48 -8.16
C HIS A 5 2.63 6.25 -9.20
N ASN A 6 2.98 6.35 -10.48
CA ASN A 6 2.11 5.99 -11.59
C ASN A 6 2.65 4.70 -12.18
N LEU A 7 1.79 3.68 -12.33
CA LEU A 7 2.14 2.35 -12.78
C LEU A 7 1.21 1.95 -13.93
N THR A 8 1.77 1.27 -14.92
CA THR A 8 0.98 0.51 -15.91
C THR A 8 1.12 -0.96 -15.55
N ILE A 9 0.02 -1.65 -15.28
CA ILE A 9 0.03 -3.06 -14.88
C ILE A 9 -0.81 -3.87 -15.87
N LYS A 10 -0.21 -4.88 -16.48
CA LYS A 10 -0.81 -5.73 -17.53
C LYS A 10 -1.70 -6.83 -16.94
N THR A 11 -2.67 -6.43 -16.13
CA THR A 11 -3.68 -7.34 -15.56
C THR A 11 -5.02 -6.63 -15.41
N SER A 12 -6.05 -7.36 -14.98
CA SER A 12 -7.38 -6.77 -14.80
C SER A 12 -7.42 -5.81 -13.60
N PRO A 13 -8.26 -4.75 -13.64
CA PRO A 13 -8.53 -3.91 -12.47
C PRO A 13 -8.98 -4.69 -11.23
N GLU A 14 -9.66 -5.82 -11.42
CA GLU A 14 -10.10 -6.71 -10.34
C GLU A 14 -8.93 -7.37 -9.62
N THR A 15 -7.93 -7.86 -10.36
CA THR A 15 -6.72 -8.44 -9.79
C THR A 15 -5.98 -7.41 -8.93
N ILE A 16 -5.81 -6.20 -9.45
CA ILE A 16 -5.12 -5.10 -8.73
C ILE A 16 -5.91 -4.69 -7.50
N PHE A 17 -7.24 -4.56 -7.62
CA PHE A 17 -8.10 -4.22 -6.49
C PHE A 17 -7.97 -5.24 -5.38
N LYS A 18 -8.02 -6.54 -5.69
CA LYS A 18 -7.79 -7.61 -4.70
C LYS A 18 -6.39 -7.56 -4.11
N ALA A 19 -5.37 -7.28 -4.91
CA ALA A 19 -3.99 -7.17 -4.45
C ALA A 19 -3.80 -6.10 -3.35
N VAL A 20 -4.56 -5.00 -3.42
CA VAL A 20 -4.41 -3.87 -2.47
C VAL A 20 -5.51 -3.78 -1.41
N SER A 21 -6.51 -4.67 -1.42
CA SER A 21 -7.63 -4.64 -0.46
C SER A 21 -7.82 -5.92 0.37
N THR A 22 -7.12 -7.02 0.04
CA THR A 22 -7.33 -8.32 0.70
C THR A 22 -6.09 -8.79 1.46
N GLU A 23 -6.28 -9.63 2.48
CA GLU A 23 -5.19 -10.25 3.23
C GLU A 23 -4.26 -11.03 2.29
N LYS A 24 -4.83 -11.81 1.36
CA LYS A 24 -4.05 -12.56 0.35
C LYS A 24 -3.25 -11.63 -0.56
N GLY A 25 -3.81 -10.48 -0.93
CA GLY A 25 -3.16 -9.49 -1.75
C GLY A 25 -1.99 -8.83 -1.04
N ILE A 26 -2.25 -8.23 0.12
CA ILE A 26 -1.26 -7.51 0.93
C ILE A 26 -0.09 -8.41 1.34
N THR A 27 -0.36 -9.68 1.68
CA THR A 27 0.68 -10.67 1.99
C THR A 27 1.50 -11.11 0.78
N GLY A 28 0.98 -10.91 -0.43
CA GLY A 28 1.64 -11.25 -1.68
C GLY A 28 2.70 -10.25 -2.15
N TRP A 29 2.57 -8.97 -1.83
CA TRP A 29 3.48 -7.93 -2.34
C TRP A 29 4.05 -6.95 -1.30
N TRP A 30 3.40 -6.75 -0.16
CA TRP A 30 3.82 -5.71 0.79
C TRP A 30 4.38 -6.29 2.10
N CYS A 31 3.56 -7.03 2.85
CA CYS A 31 3.91 -7.51 4.19
C CYS A 31 3.47 -8.95 4.39
N LYS A 32 4.42 -9.87 4.61
CA LYS A 32 4.13 -11.31 4.71
C LYS A 32 3.29 -11.71 5.92
N ASP A 33 3.39 -10.95 7.01
CA ASP A 33 2.63 -11.16 8.24
C ASP A 33 1.63 -10.01 8.40
N ALA A 34 0.43 -10.21 7.86
CA ALA A 34 -0.64 -9.22 7.91
C ALA A 34 -1.98 -9.87 8.28
N LYS A 35 -2.77 -9.12 9.04
CA LYS A 35 -4.21 -9.30 9.19
C LYS A 35 -4.90 -8.09 8.62
N VAL A 36 -5.79 -8.30 7.65
CA VAL A 36 -6.39 -7.22 6.86
C VAL A 36 -7.89 -7.14 7.10
N GLY A 37 -8.38 -5.94 7.41
CA GLY A 37 -9.80 -5.62 7.38
C GLY A 37 -10.26 -5.41 5.95
N GLU A 38 -11.01 -6.36 5.40
CA GLU A 38 -11.43 -6.37 3.99
C GLU A 38 -12.78 -5.64 3.76
N ALA A 39 -13.36 -5.05 4.82
CA ALA A 39 -14.52 -4.16 4.73
C ALA A 39 -14.21 -2.75 5.24
N GLU A 40 -14.97 -1.76 4.75
CA GLU A 40 -14.86 -0.37 5.24
C GLU A 40 -15.13 -0.29 6.76
N GLY A 41 -14.28 0.46 7.48
CA GLY A 41 -14.28 0.59 8.93
C GLY A 41 -13.55 -0.55 9.67
N GLU A 42 -13.11 -1.60 8.99
CA GLU A 42 -12.30 -2.64 9.62
C GLU A 42 -10.84 -2.24 9.77
N LYS A 43 -10.17 -2.85 10.75
CA LYS A 43 -8.77 -2.57 11.08
C LYS A 43 -7.84 -3.65 10.55
N SER A 44 -6.69 -3.20 10.08
CA SER A 44 -5.58 -4.04 9.62
C SER A 44 -4.38 -3.90 10.54
N LEU A 45 -3.64 -4.99 10.73
CA LEU A 45 -2.36 -5.03 11.42
C LEU A 45 -1.33 -5.73 10.53
N LEU A 46 -0.29 -4.99 10.15
CA LEU A 46 0.86 -5.48 9.39
C LEU A 46 2.06 -5.57 10.33
N LYS A 47 2.87 -6.62 10.19
CA LYS A 47 4.05 -6.86 11.04
C LYS A 47 5.28 -7.09 10.16
N PHE A 48 6.08 -6.04 10.00
CA PHE A 48 7.33 -6.14 9.25
C PHE A 48 8.43 -6.73 10.14
N ASN A 49 9.08 -7.80 9.67
CA ASN A 49 10.24 -8.37 10.36
C ASN A 49 11.54 -7.77 9.82
N LYS A 50 12.06 -6.78 10.55
CA LYS A 50 13.35 -6.15 10.27
C LYS A 50 14.45 -6.84 11.06
N GLN A 51 15.02 -7.89 10.46
CA GLN A 51 16.17 -8.62 11.01
C GLN A 51 15.94 -9.12 12.46
N GLY A 52 14.76 -9.69 12.71
CA GLY A 52 14.35 -10.17 14.04
C GLY A 52 13.58 -9.15 14.89
N THR A 53 13.54 -7.88 14.49
CA THR A 53 12.71 -6.86 15.14
C THR A 53 11.37 -6.72 14.44
N ILE A 54 10.28 -6.95 15.15
CA ILE A 54 8.92 -6.77 14.63
C ILE A 54 8.52 -5.29 14.70
N VAL A 55 8.17 -4.73 13.55
CA VAL A 55 7.64 -3.37 13.39
C VAL A 55 6.16 -3.48 13.04
N PRO A 56 5.25 -3.30 14.01
CA PRO A 56 3.82 -3.32 13.75
C PRO A 56 3.37 -2.02 13.05
N MET A 57 2.37 -2.11 12.19
CA MET A 57 1.71 -0.97 11.55
C MET A 57 0.21 -1.23 11.52
N GLY A 58 -0.58 -0.29 12.02
CA GLY A 58 -2.03 -0.35 12.06
C GLY A 58 -2.67 0.57 11.02
N PHE A 59 -3.70 0.05 10.36
CA PHE A 59 -4.49 0.80 9.39
C PHE A 59 -5.99 0.60 9.61
N GLU A 60 -6.77 1.54 9.13
CA GLU A 60 -8.23 1.41 8.97
C GLU A 60 -8.59 1.50 7.48
N THR A 61 -9.47 0.61 7.04
CA THR A 61 -9.99 0.62 5.66
C THR A 61 -11.04 1.71 5.54
N ILE A 62 -10.70 2.81 4.87
CA ILE A 62 -11.57 3.99 4.76
C ILE A 62 -12.53 3.88 3.59
N ARG A 63 -12.08 3.31 2.46
CA ARG A 63 -12.90 3.21 1.25
C ARG A 63 -12.53 2.03 0.37
N LEU A 64 -13.54 1.34 -0.15
CA LEU A 64 -13.47 0.26 -1.13
C LEU A 64 -14.46 0.52 -2.27
N ASP A 65 -13.97 1.12 -3.36
CA ASP A 65 -14.72 1.28 -4.61
C ASP A 65 -14.28 0.18 -5.58
N SER A 66 -15.11 -0.85 -5.73
CA SER A 66 -14.76 -2.09 -6.44
C SER A 66 -14.08 -1.82 -7.79
N ASN A 67 -12.88 -2.38 -7.94
CA ASN A 67 -12.06 -2.30 -9.16
C ASN A 67 -11.60 -0.89 -9.56
N LYS A 68 -11.77 0.12 -8.68
CA LYS A 68 -11.49 1.53 -8.98
C LYS A 68 -10.65 2.23 -7.94
N LYS A 69 -10.94 2.04 -6.65
CA LYS A 69 -10.27 2.80 -5.59
C LYS A 69 -10.22 2.06 -4.27
N VAL A 70 -9.07 2.12 -3.61
CA VAL A 70 -8.87 1.62 -2.25
C VAL A 70 -8.16 2.70 -1.44
N VAL A 71 -8.67 2.99 -0.23
CA VAL A 71 -8.08 3.98 0.68
C VAL A 71 -7.93 3.38 2.06
N TRP A 72 -6.69 3.42 2.58
CA TRP A 72 -6.35 3.01 3.93
C TRP A 72 -5.78 4.22 4.68
N GLU A 73 -6.20 4.43 5.92
CA GLU A 73 -5.61 5.44 6.80
C GLU A 73 -4.71 4.76 7.83
N CYS A 74 -3.53 5.31 8.05
CA CYS A 74 -2.62 4.80 9.05
C CYS A 74 -2.99 5.34 10.44
N ILE A 75 -3.33 4.43 11.34
CA ILE A 75 -3.79 4.74 12.71
C ILE A 75 -2.76 4.40 13.78
N ASP A 76 -1.76 3.57 13.45
CA ASP A 76 -0.67 3.20 14.35
C ASP A 76 0.61 2.89 13.56
N ASN A 77 1.74 3.46 13.96
CA ASN A 77 3.03 3.26 13.32
C ASN A 77 4.19 3.74 14.20
N PRO A 78 5.26 2.95 14.36
CA PRO A 78 6.50 3.41 14.99
C PRO A 78 7.16 4.59 14.28
N ASN A 79 6.91 4.75 12.97
CA ASN A 79 7.29 5.95 12.24
C ASN A 79 6.19 7.03 12.43
N PRO A 80 6.45 8.10 13.20
CA PRO A 80 5.45 9.11 13.51
C PRO A 80 4.99 9.94 12.29
N ALA A 81 5.71 9.88 11.16
CA ALA A 81 5.31 10.55 9.94
C ALA A 81 4.10 9.88 9.25
N TRP A 82 3.76 8.65 9.63
CA TRP A 82 2.64 7.91 9.04
C TRP A 82 1.30 8.15 9.75
N ILE A 83 1.28 8.57 11.02
CA ILE A 83 0.00 8.66 11.74
C ILE A 83 -0.91 9.70 11.07
N GLY A 84 -2.12 9.28 10.70
CA GLY A 84 -3.12 10.12 10.02
C GLY A 84 -2.87 10.30 8.52
N THR A 85 -1.89 9.63 7.93
CA THR A 85 -1.67 9.64 6.48
C THR A 85 -2.56 8.63 5.77
N LYS A 86 -2.72 8.79 4.46
CA LYS A 86 -3.53 7.89 3.64
C LYS A 86 -2.72 7.20 2.56
N LEU A 87 -2.95 5.90 2.41
CA LEU A 87 -2.56 5.12 1.25
C LEU A 87 -3.75 5.03 0.32
N THR A 88 -3.61 5.55 -0.89
CA THR A 88 -4.66 5.55 -1.90
C THR A 88 -4.16 4.85 -3.16
N THR A 89 -4.92 3.87 -3.62
CA THR A 89 -4.72 3.23 -4.93
C THR A 89 -5.91 3.55 -5.81
N GLU A 90 -5.69 4.25 -6.92
CA GLU A 90 -6.70 4.52 -7.94
C GLU A 90 -6.39 3.69 -9.18
N ILE A 91 -7.41 3.05 -9.75
CA ILE A 91 -7.29 2.04 -10.81
C ILE A 91 -8.18 2.47 -11.96
N SER A 92 -7.58 2.62 -13.15
CA SER A 92 -8.29 2.94 -14.39
C SER A 92 -8.03 1.87 -15.42
N LYS A 93 -9.09 1.24 -15.92
CA LYS A 93 -8.99 0.21 -16.96
C LYS A 93 -8.39 0.79 -18.25
N THR A 94 -7.51 0.04 -18.90
CA THR A 94 -7.01 0.30 -20.26
C THR A 94 -7.29 -0.89 -21.18
N GLU A 95 -6.87 -0.81 -22.44
CA GLU A 95 -6.99 -1.92 -23.41
C GLU A 95 -6.13 -3.13 -23.00
N ASP A 96 -4.90 -2.89 -22.57
CA ASP A 96 -3.90 -3.94 -22.25
C ASP A 96 -3.76 -4.23 -20.74
N GLY A 97 -4.61 -3.65 -19.88
CA GLY A 97 -4.55 -3.84 -18.43
C GLY A 97 -5.20 -2.71 -17.65
N ALA A 98 -4.42 -2.05 -16.78
CA ALA A 98 -4.84 -0.88 -16.05
C ALA A 98 -3.69 0.13 -15.80
N GLU A 99 -4.05 1.40 -15.78
CA GLU A 99 -3.26 2.47 -15.17
C GLU A 99 -3.58 2.54 -13.68
N VAL A 100 -2.55 2.60 -12.85
CA VAL A 100 -2.66 2.65 -11.39
C VAL A 100 -1.91 3.87 -10.86
N ILE A 101 -2.60 4.65 -10.05
CA ILE A 101 -1.99 5.73 -9.27
C ILE A 101 -1.97 5.28 -7.81
N PHE A 102 -0.78 5.05 -7.29
CA PHE A 102 -0.57 4.84 -5.86
C PHE A 102 -0.06 6.13 -5.23
N SER A 103 -0.68 6.56 -4.13
CA SER A 103 -0.20 7.68 -3.33
C SER A 103 -0.19 7.36 -1.84
N HIS A 104 0.88 7.81 -1.18
CA HIS A 104 0.93 7.97 0.26
C HIS A 104 0.90 9.48 0.53
N SER A 105 -0.22 10.00 1.03
CA SER A 105 -0.50 11.44 1.11
C SER A 105 -0.82 11.88 2.54
N GLU A 106 -1.08 13.18 2.70
CA GLU A 106 -1.41 13.81 3.99
C GLU A 106 -0.24 13.85 5.01
N PHE A 107 0.99 13.68 4.53
CA PHE A 107 2.17 13.93 5.36
C PHE A 107 2.26 15.40 5.77
N ASP A 108 2.47 15.66 7.06
CA ASP A 108 2.81 16.97 7.61
C ASP A 108 4.12 17.50 6.98
N GLU A 109 4.13 18.77 6.55
CA GLU A 109 5.29 19.43 5.95
C GLU A 109 6.53 19.44 6.86
N LYS A 110 6.37 19.31 8.19
CA LYS A 110 7.51 19.22 9.12
C LYS A 110 8.43 18.01 8.85
N TRP A 111 7.91 16.97 8.20
CA TRP A 111 8.68 15.77 7.85
C TRP A 111 9.49 15.93 6.55
N LYS A 112 9.37 17.06 5.86
CA LYS A 112 10.05 17.30 4.58
C LYS A 112 11.57 17.25 4.75
N GLY A 113 12.23 16.37 4.00
CA GLY A 113 13.67 16.16 4.08
C GLY A 113 14.15 15.50 5.38
N GLN A 114 13.23 15.07 6.25
CA GLN A 114 13.55 14.29 7.44
C GLN A 114 13.64 12.81 7.10
N GLU A 115 14.48 12.08 7.82
CA GLU A 115 14.69 10.64 7.65
C GLU A 115 13.37 9.82 7.62
N PRO A 116 12.36 10.08 8.49
CA PRO A 116 11.12 9.30 8.48
C PRO A 116 10.33 9.36 7.15
N PHE A 117 10.37 10.50 6.46
CA PHE A 117 9.74 10.67 5.16
C PHE A 117 10.59 10.07 4.03
N GLU A 118 11.90 10.31 4.05
CA GLU A 118 12.81 9.82 3.01
C GLU A 118 12.93 8.28 3.02
N MET A 119 12.95 7.64 4.19
CA MET A 119 12.88 6.18 4.30
C MET A 119 11.59 5.62 3.72
N THR A 120 10.46 6.29 3.97
CA THR A 120 9.15 5.88 3.44
C THR A 120 9.13 5.95 1.91
N LYS A 121 9.67 7.03 1.35
CA LYS A 121 9.81 7.23 -0.09
C LYS A 121 10.69 6.16 -0.74
N GLN A 122 11.79 5.75 -0.10
CA GLN A 122 12.64 4.67 -0.59
C GLN A 122 11.93 3.32 -0.52
N GLY A 123 11.25 3.02 0.59
CA GLY A 123 10.48 1.78 0.75
C GLY A 123 9.41 1.62 -0.32
N TRP A 124 8.67 2.69 -0.64
CA TRP A 124 7.63 2.62 -1.68
C TRP A 124 8.18 2.30 -3.07
N ARG A 125 9.41 2.73 -3.42
CA ARG A 125 10.00 2.34 -4.72
C ARG A 125 10.09 0.82 -4.86
N HIS A 126 10.60 0.13 -3.84
CA HIS A 126 10.67 -1.34 -3.82
C HIS A 126 9.28 -1.98 -3.88
N PHE A 127 8.36 -1.52 -3.05
CA PHE A 127 7.04 -2.16 -2.96
C PHE A 127 6.14 -1.91 -4.17
N MET A 128 6.35 -0.83 -4.94
CA MET A 128 5.64 -0.65 -6.19
C MET A 128 6.06 -1.67 -7.25
N ASP A 129 7.37 -1.94 -7.38
CA ASP A 129 7.85 -3.01 -8.27
C ASP A 129 7.32 -4.38 -7.82
N SER A 130 7.28 -4.61 -6.50
CA SER A 130 6.67 -5.80 -5.91
C SER A 130 5.19 -5.96 -6.24
N LEU A 131 4.39 -4.87 -6.17
CA LEU A 131 2.98 -4.87 -6.52
C LEU A 131 2.76 -5.22 -7.99
N VAL A 132 3.54 -4.63 -8.89
CA VAL A 132 3.47 -4.92 -10.33
C VAL A 132 3.75 -6.41 -10.57
N SER A 133 4.86 -6.93 -10.02
CA SER A 133 5.22 -8.34 -10.14
C SER A 133 4.12 -9.27 -9.62
N TYR A 134 3.60 -9.00 -8.42
CA TYR A 134 2.52 -9.81 -7.85
C TYR A 134 1.26 -9.80 -8.73
N CYS A 135 0.88 -8.64 -9.26
CA CYS A 135 -0.31 -8.49 -10.09
C CYS A 135 -0.19 -9.19 -11.45
N GLU A 136 0.99 -9.19 -12.06
CA GLU A 136 1.21 -9.73 -13.41
C GLU A 136 1.53 -11.23 -13.41
N ILE A 137 2.30 -11.71 -12.44
CA ILE A 137 2.79 -13.10 -12.43
C ILE A 137 2.47 -13.87 -11.16
N GLY A 138 1.79 -13.26 -10.18
CA GLY A 138 1.36 -13.92 -8.93
C GLY A 138 2.42 -13.97 -7.83
N GLU A 139 3.62 -13.45 -8.07
CA GLU A 139 4.73 -13.44 -7.12
C GLU A 139 5.27 -12.01 -6.93
N GLY A 140 5.21 -11.51 -5.70
CA GLY A 140 5.81 -10.25 -5.29
C GLY A 140 7.02 -10.45 -4.38
N GLN A 141 7.61 -9.34 -3.96
CA GLN A 141 8.71 -9.25 -3.01
C GLN A 141 8.24 -8.61 -1.70
N ALA A 142 7.15 -9.14 -1.13
CA ALA A 142 6.69 -8.79 0.20
C ALA A 142 7.83 -8.98 1.22
N TRP A 143 7.84 -8.14 2.25
CA TRP A 143 8.78 -8.26 3.35
C TRP A 143 8.16 -9.07 4.50
#